data_AF-A0A2T1D8V5-F1
#
_entry.id   AF-A0A2T1D8V5-F1
#
_cell.length_a   1.000
_cell.length_b   1.000
_cell.length_c   1.000
_cell.angle_alpha   90.00
_cell.angle_beta   90.00
_cell.angle_gamma   90.00
#
_symmetry.space_group_name_H-M   'P 1'
#
loop_
_entity.id
_entity.type
_entity.pdbx_description
1 polymer ?
#
loop_
_entity_poly.entity_id
_entity_poly.type
_entity_poly.pdbx_seq_one_letter_code
_entity_poly.pdbx_strand_id
1 'polypeptide(L)'
;MTESKSKKLPKFDSERELYEFFETHDMGEYESELPEVNFDVDIKQSHYLVSIDRYLMNKLLDVAKDQQVSVEILLDSWLKEKLLKAS
;
A
#
# COMPACT_ATOMS: atom_id res chain seq x y z
N MET A 1 15.23 13.77 -12.97
CA MET A 1 14.64 14.14 -11.67
C MET A 1 15.29 15.45 -11.28
N THR A 2 14.50 16.51 -11.11
CA THR A 2 15.01 17.86 -10.88
C THR A 2 15.55 17.94 -9.44
N GLU A 3 16.84 18.23 -9.27
CA GLU A 3 17.42 18.52 -7.95
C GLU A 3 16.75 19.77 -7.37
N SER A 4 15.84 19.56 -6.43
CA SER A 4 15.34 20.61 -5.56
C SER A 4 16.44 20.94 -4.55
N LYS A 5 16.77 22.22 -4.35
CA LYS A 5 17.78 22.63 -3.37
C LYS A 5 17.37 22.15 -1.97
N SER A 6 18.11 21.19 -1.42
CA SER A 6 17.95 20.71 -0.06
C SER A 6 18.19 21.84 0.95
N LYS A 7 17.26 22.03 1.89
CA LYS A 7 17.38 23.01 2.97
C LYS A 7 18.24 22.45 4.10
N LYS A 8 18.80 23.33 4.93
CA LYS A 8 19.56 22.95 6.12
C LYS A 8 18.63 22.73 7.30
N LEU A 9 18.84 21.64 8.05
CA LEU A 9 18.11 21.40 9.29
C LEU A 9 18.45 22.48 10.35
N PRO A 10 17.46 23.09 11.00
CA PRO A 10 17.69 24.00 12.10
C PRO A 10 18.19 23.24 13.34
N LYS A 11 18.78 23.97 14.29
CA LYS A 11 19.08 23.44 15.62
C LYS A 11 17.83 23.57 16.49
N PHE A 12 17.51 22.52 17.24
CA PHE A 12 16.39 22.50 18.18
C PHE A 12 16.91 22.67 19.60
N ASP A 13 16.32 23.59 20.35
CA ASP A 13 16.66 23.86 21.75
C ASP A 13 15.81 23.02 22.72
N SER A 14 14.76 22.35 22.22
CA SER A 14 13.92 21.43 23.00
C SER A 14 13.30 20.30 22.17
N GLU A 15 12.94 19.19 22.83
CA GLU A 15 12.22 18.07 22.20
C GLU A 15 10.85 18.47 21.65
N ARG A 16 10.17 19.42 22.30
CA ARG A 16 8.87 19.94 21.83
C ARG A 16 9.02 20.68 20.50
N GLU A 17 10.07 21.47 20.36
CA GLU A 17 10.36 22.21 19.12
C GLU A 17 10.67 21.25 17.96
N LEU A 18 11.40 20.17 18.22
CA LEU A 18 11.65 19.12 17.24
C LEU A 18 10.34 18.45 16.80
N TYR A 19 9.48 18.08 17.75
CA TYR A 19 8.18 17.48 17.45
C TYR A 19 7.29 18.42 16.62
N GLU A 20 7.17 19.68 17.03
CA GLU A 20 6.42 20.69 16.29
C GLU A 20 6.98 20.90 14.88
N PHE A 21 8.31 20.88 14.72
CA PHE A 21 8.94 20.97 13.41
C PHE A 21 8.63 19.75 12.53
N PHE A 22 8.71 18.53 13.09
CA PHE A 22 8.43 17.29 12.38
C PHE A 22 6.97 17.20 11.88
N GLU A 23 6.01 17.70 12.67
CA GLU A 23 4.59 17.72 12.29
C GLU A 23 4.25 18.80 11.24
N THR A 24 5.00 19.91 11.24
CA THR A 24 4.67 21.09 10.41
C THR A 24 5.46 21.20 9.13
N HIS A 25 6.59 20.51 9.01
CA HIS A 25 7.49 20.58 7.87
C HIS A 25 7.63 19.24 7.16
N ASP A 26 7.84 19.29 5.84
CA ASP A 26 8.19 18.10 5.06
C ASP A 26 9.68 17.78 5.23
N MET A 27 9.99 16.64 5.84
CA MET A 27 11.37 16.18 6.05
C MET A 27 12.09 15.89 4.73
N GLY A 28 11.37 15.62 3.63
CA GLY A 28 11.94 15.44 2.31
C GLY A 28 12.67 16.68 1.78
N GLU A 29 12.32 17.88 2.27
CA GLU A 29 13.05 19.10 1.93
C GLU A 29 14.47 19.17 2.52
N TYR A 30 14.79 18.29 3.46
CA TYR A 30 16.04 18.25 4.21
C TYR A 30 16.87 16.99 3.94
N GLU A 31 16.54 16.24 2.87
CA GLU A 31 17.10 14.94 2.51
C GLU A 31 18.63 14.87 2.59
N SER A 32 19.35 15.91 2.14
CA SER A 32 20.83 15.93 2.14
C SER A 32 21.48 16.05 3.52
N GLU A 33 20.73 16.45 4.54
CA GLU A 33 21.19 16.51 5.93
C GLU A 33 20.72 15.30 6.76
N LEU A 34 19.81 14.48 6.22
CA LEU A 34 19.33 13.27 6.87
C LEU A 34 20.30 12.11 6.57
N PRO A 35 20.58 11.25 7.58
CA PRO A 35 21.40 10.07 7.34
C PRO A 35 20.69 9.11 6.38
N GLU A 36 21.45 8.53 5.45
CA GLU A 36 20.95 7.46 4.60
C GLU A 36 20.62 6.23 5.46
N VAL A 37 19.38 5.77 5.39
CA VAL A 37 18.90 4.58 6.11
C VAL A 37 18.40 3.56 5.09
N ASN A 38 18.94 2.35 5.18
CA ASN A 38 18.47 1.22 4.39
C ASN A 38 17.37 0.49 5.17
N PHE A 39 16.18 0.39 4.57
CA PHE A 39 15.07 -0.37 5.12
C PHE A 39 14.86 -1.64 4.29
N ASP A 40 14.97 -2.81 4.93
CA ASP A 40 14.51 -4.07 4.35
C ASP A 40 13.03 -4.26 4.72
N VAL A 41 12.14 -3.98 3.77
CA VAL A 41 10.70 -4.18 3.95
C VAL A 41 10.30 -5.51 3.32
N ASP A 42 10.12 -6.54 4.15
CA ASP A 42 9.59 -7.84 3.72
C ASP A 42 8.06 -7.85 3.87
N ILE A 43 7.36 -7.45 2.80
CA ILE A 43 5.89 -7.51 2.75
C ILE A 43 5.47 -8.95 2.45
N LYS A 44 5.27 -9.75 3.49
CA LYS A 44 4.75 -11.12 3.37
C LYS A 44 3.25 -11.10 3.09
N GLN A 45 2.86 -11.32 1.83
CA GLN A 45 1.46 -11.60 1.47
C GLN A 45 1.17 -13.09 1.72
N SER A 46 0.12 -13.37 2.49
CA SER A 46 -0.40 -14.72 2.67
C SER A 46 -1.29 -15.09 1.49
N HIS A 47 -0.92 -16.13 0.74
CA HIS A 47 -1.75 -16.65 -0.35
C HIS A 47 -2.48 -17.91 0.10
N TYR A 48 -3.81 -17.92 -0.08
CA TYR A 48 -4.64 -19.11 0.13
C TYR A 48 -5.10 -19.62 -1.23
N LEU A 49 -4.84 -20.90 -1.51
CA LEU A 49 -5.24 -21.55 -2.76
C LEU A 49 -6.45 -22.44 -2.52
N VAL A 50 -7.46 -22.30 -3.39
CA VAL A 50 -8.68 -23.11 -3.36
C VAL A 50 -8.92 -23.74 -4.73
N SER A 51 -9.31 -25.01 -4.74
CA SER A 51 -9.67 -25.71 -5.97
C SER A 51 -11.08 -25.29 -6.42
N ILE A 52 -11.21 -24.90 -7.68
CA ILE A 52 -12.49 -24.55 -8.31
C ILE A 52 -12.72 -25.52 -9.47
N ASP A 53 -13.95 -26.02 -9.60
CA ASP A 53 -14.34 -26.85 -10.74
C ASP A 53 -14.08 -26.13 -12.08
N ARG A 54 -13.65 -26.88 -13.09
CA ARG A 54 -13.25 -26.32 -14.39
C ARG A 54 -14.39 -25.59 -15.09
N TYR A 55 -15.60 -26.16 -15.07
CA TYR A 55 -16.75 -25.55 -15.73
C TYR A 55 -17.17 -24.26 -15.02
N LEU A 56 -17.13 -24.28 -13.68
CA LEU A 56 -17.36 -23.08 -12.87
C LEU A 56 -16.31 -21.98 -13.15
N MET A 57 -15.02 -22.36 -13.20
CA MET A 57 -13.94 -21.41 -13.47
C MET A 57 -14.08 -20.74 -14.84
N ASN A 58 -14.49 -21.48 -15.87
CA ASN A 58 -14.75 -20.90 -17.19
C ASN A 58 -15.84 -19.83 -17.14
N LYS A 59 -16.94 -20.08 -16.43
CA LYS A 59 -18.01 -19.07 -16.26
C LYS A 59 -17.52 -17.85 -15.49
N LEU A 60 -16.70 -18.04 -14.47
CA LEU A 60 -16.12 -16.94 -13.70
C LEU A 60 -15.22 -16.06 -14.57
N LEU A 61 -14.43 -16.67 -15.47
CA LEU A 61 -13.59 -15.95 -16.43
C LEU A 61 -14.42 -15.16 -17.44
N ASP A 62 -15.52 -15.73 -17.95
CA ASP A 62 -16.42 -15.02 -18.86
C ASP A 62 -17.03 -13.78 -18.18
N VAL A 63 -17.52 -13.94 -16.95
CA VAL A 63 -18.10 -12.83 -16.18
C VAL A 63 -17.05 -11.76 -15.85
N ALA A 64 -15.84 -12.17 -15.44
CA ALA A 64 -14.76 -11.24 -15.14
C ALA A 64 -14.37 -10.42 -16.38
N LYS A 65 -14.32 -11.07 -17.55
CA LYS A 65 -14.05 -10.44 -18.84
C LYS A 65 -15.14 -9.42 -19.20
N ASP A 66 -16.41 -9.79 -19.07
CA ASP A 66 -17.54 -8.90 -19.35
C ASP A 66 -17.54 -7.66 -18.43
N GLN A 67 -17.08 -7.82 -17.19
CA GLN A 67 -16.94 -6.75 -16.21
C GLN A 67 -15.60 -5.99 -16.28
N GLN A 68 -14.69 -6.39 -17.18
CA GLN A 68 -13.35 -5.82 -17.33
C GLN A 68 -12.53 -5.82 -16.03
N VAL A 69 -12.69 -6.85 -15.20
CA VAL A 69 -11.93 -7.07 -13.96
C VAL A 69 -11.19 -8.41 -14.02
N SER A 70 -10.20 -8.61 -13.14
CA SER A 70 -9.59 -9.93 -12.99
C SER A 70 -10.55 -10.88 -12.27
N VAL A 71 -10.42 -12.18 -12.55
CA VAL A 71 -11.20 -13.21 -11.86
C VAL A 71 -10.92 -13.22 -10.35
N GLU A 72 -9.73 -12.83 -9.93
CA GLU A 72 -9.34 -12.71 -8.52
C GLU A 72 -10.13 -11.59 -7.83
N ILE A 73 -10.20 -10.40 -8.44
CA ILE A 73 -10.98 -9.27 -7.92
C ILE A 73 -12.48 -9.63 -7.85
N LEU A 74 -12.99 -10.27 -8.90
CA LEU A 74 -14.38 -10.73 -8.94
C LEU A 74 -14.70 -11.67 -7.78
N LEU A 75 -13.84 -12.69 -7.58
CA LEU A 75 -14.02 -13.69 -6.54
C LEU A 75 -13.89 -13.08 -5.14
N ASP A 76 -12.90 -12.23 -4.89
CA ASP A 76 -12.72 -11.55 -3.61
C ASP A 76 -13.97 -10.73 -3.23
N SER A 77 -14.49 -9.94 -4.18
CA SER A 77 -15.71 -9.15 -3.97
C SER A 77 -16.93 -10.04 -3.66
N TRP A 78 -17.16 -11.08 -4.46
CA TRP A 78 -18.29 -11.98 -4.26
C TRP A 78 -18.20 -12.77 -2.95
N LEU A 79 -17.01 -13.23 -2.57
CA LEU A 79 -16.80 -13.93 -1.30
C LEU A 79 -17.11 -13.01 -0.12
N LYS A 80 -16.65 -11.75 -0.15
CA LYS A 80 -16.98 -10.74 0.86
C LYS A 80 -18.48 -10.52 0.98
N GLU A 81 -19.18 -10.34 -0.14
CA GLU A 81 -20.64 -10.18 -0.14
C GLU A 81 -21.38 -11.39 0.43
N LYS A 82 -20.91 -12.60 0.13
CA LYS A 82 -21.52 -13.84 0.63
C LYS A 82 -21.28 -14.03 2.12
N LEU A 83 -20.09 -13.69 2.62
CA LEU A 83 -19.78 -13.76 4.04
C LEU A 83 -20.60 -12.77 4.86
N LEU A 84 -20.83 -11.56 4.35
CA LEU A 84 -21.71 -10.57 5.01
C LEU A 84 -23.16 -11.06 5.16
N LYS A 85 -23.64 -11.94 4.26
CA LYS A 85 -24.98 -12.53 4.31
C LYS A 85 -25.06 -13.80 5.15
N ALA A 86 -23.91 -14.42 5.42
CA ALA A 86 -23.81 -15.66 6.19
C ALA A 86 -23.54 -15.40 7.69
N SER A 87 -23.11 -14.18 8.04
CA SER A 87 -22.99 -13.67 9.40
C SER A 87 -24.27 -12.99 9.87
#